data_AF-A0A0B2QX12-F1
#
_entry.id   AF-A0A0B2QX12-F1
#
_cell.length_a   1.000
_cell.length_b   1.000
_cell.length_c   1.000
_cell.angle_alpha   90.00
_cell.angle_beta   90.00
_cell.angle_gamma   90.00
#
_symmetry.space_group_name_H-M   'P 1'
#
loop_
_entity.id
_entity.type
_entity.pdbx_description
1 polymer ?
#
loop_
_entity_poly.entity_id
_entity_poly.type
_entity_poly.pdbx_seq_one_letter_code
_entity_poly.pdbx_strand_id
1 'polypeptide(L)'
;DRTMKLEETLVQFMQVSMSNQKSTESAIKKLEVQVGQLAKQLADRSSSSFTANIEKNPKEECKVVMTRSKMAIHVDESEAEMKMEE
;
A
#
# COMPACT_ATOMS: atom_id res chain seq x y z
N ASP A 1 63.17 19.11 18.58
CA ASP A 1 62.35 19.80 17.56
C ASP A 1 61.62 18.82 16.62
N ARG A 2 62.30 18.08 15.74
CA ARG A 2 61.64 17.11 14.83
C ARG A 2 60.81 16.03 15.54
N THR A 3 61.30 15.50 16.67
CA THR A 3 60.58 14.49 17.48
C THR A 3 59.29 15.07 18.08
N MET A 4 59.33 16.30 18.61
CA MET A 4 58.16 16.97 19.18
C MET A 4 57.09 17.23 18.11
N LYS A 5 57.50 17.69 16.91
CA LYS A 5 56.58 17.89 15.78
C LYS A 5 55.89 16.59 15.34
N LEU A 6 56.59 15.46 15.39
CA LEU A 6 56.01 14.15 15.08
C LEU A 6 54.99 13.73 16.15
N GLU A 7 55.29 13.94 17.43
CA GLU A 7 54.38 13.66 18.55
C GLU A 7 53.12 14.52 18.47
N GLU A 8 53.26 15.82 18.24
CA GLU A 8 52.13 16.75 18.03
C GLU A 8 51.25 16.31 16.85
N THR A 9 51.86 15.90 15.73
CA THR A 9 51.13 15.40 14.56
C THR A 9 50.35 14.12 14.88
N LEU A 10 50.96 13.20 15.65
CA LEU A 10 50.30 11.97 16.07
C LEU A 10 49.09 12.26 16.99
N VAL A 11 49.26 13.16 17.95
CA VAL A 11 48.17 13.59 18.85
C VAL A 11 47.04 14.23 18.06
N GLN A 12 47.34 15.13 17.12
CA GLN A 12 46.34 15.76 16.27
C GLN A 12 45.60 14.73 15.40
N PHE A 13 46.32 13.77 14.83
CA PHE A 13 45.73 12.69 14.05
C PHE A 13 44.78 11.83 14.90
N MET A 14 45.19 11.46 16.12
CA MET A 14 44.35 10.71 17.05
C MET A 14 43.10 11.50 17.43
N GLN A 15 43.25 12.78 17.74
CA GLN A 15 42.13 13.65 18.12
C GLN A 15 41.10 13.78 16.99
N VAL A 16 41.56 14.06 15.77
CA VAL A 16 40.67 14.16 14.59
C VAL A 16 40.01 12.81 14.30
N SER A 17 40.77 11.71 14.35
CA SER A 17 40.25 10.36 14.15
C SER A 17 39.15 10.01 15.16
N MET A 18 39.39 10.26 16.45
CA MET A 18 38.41 10.01 17.50
C MET A 18 37.17 10.89 17.37
N SER A 19 37.34 12.17 17.03
CA SER A 19 36.21 13.09 16.79
C SER A 19 35.34 12.62 15.63
N ASN A 20 35.98 12.23 14.52
CA ASN A 20 35.29 11.72 13.34
C ASN A 20 34.54 10.42 13.65
N GLN A 21 35.17 9.49 14.39
CA GLN A 21 34.52 8.26 14.82
C GLN A 21 33.26 8.52 15.65
N LYS A 22 33.34 9.42 16.65
CA LYS A 22 32.18 9.80 17.48
C LYS A 22 31.05 10.43 16.65
N SER A 23 31.42 11.28 15.68
CA SER A 23 30.45 11.90 14.77
C SER A 23 29.75 10.86 13.90
N THR A 24 30.50 9.94 13.31
CA THR A 24 29.98 8.82 12.51
C THR A 24 29.06 7.92 13.33
N GLU A 25 29.44 7.55 14.55
CA GLU A 25 28.61 6.76 15.46
C GLU A 25 27.27 7.47 15.75
N SER A 26 27.32 8.77 16.01
CA SER A 26 26.13 9.59 16.25
C SER A 26 25.23 9.67 15.02
N ALA A 27 25.82 9.80 13.83
CA ALA A 27 25.09 9.82 12.56
C ALA A 27 24.40 8.47 12.30
N ILE A 28 25.10 7.35 12.50
CA ILE A 28 24.55 6.01 12.37
C ILE A 28 23.37 5.81 13.32
N LYS A 29 23.53 6.13 14.61
CA LYS A 29 22.45 6.00 15.59
C LYS A 29 21.21 6.83 15.22
N LYS A 30 21.41 8.02 14.67
CA LYS A 30 20.30 8.85 14.19
C LYS A 30 19.58 8.19 13.01
N LEU A 31 20.33 7.63 12.06
CA LEU A 31 19.78 6.90 10.92
C LEU A 31 19.01 5.66 11.37
N GLU A 32 19.53 4.89 12.32
CA GLU A 32 18.83 3.73 12.90
C GLU A 32 17.46 4.11 13.46
N VAL A 33 17.40 5.20 14.23
CA VAL A 33 16.13 5.71 14.78
C VAL A 33 15.17 6.15 13.67
N GLN A 34 15.65 6.89 12.66
CA GLN A 34 14.83 7.35 11.54
C GLN A 34 14.28 6.18 10.72
N VAL A 35 15.12 5.19 10.41
CA VAL A 35 14.71 3.98 9.69
C VAL A 35 13.72 3.17 10.50
N GLY A 36 13.92 3.03 11.81
CA GLY A 36 12.97 2.36 12.71
C GLY A 36 11.60 3.06 12.74
N GLN A 37 11.57 4.38 12.75
CA GLN A 37 10.34 5.16 12.66
C GLN A 37 9.63 4.98 11.31
N LEU A 38 10.37 4.99 10.20
CA LEU A 38 9.83 4.74 8.86
C LEU A 38 9.25 3.33 8.76
N ALA A 39 9.96 2.31 9.28
CA ALA A 39 9.47 0.94 9.32
C ALA A 39 8.17 0.81 10.12
N LYS A 40 8.09 1.49 11.28
CA LYS A 40 6.87 1.55 12.08
C LYS A 40 5.73 2.23 11.31
N GLN A 41 5.98 3.38 10.69
CA GLN A 41 4.97 4.06 9.88
C GLN A 41 4.47 3.20 8.73
N LEU A 42 5.34 2.40 8.10
CA LEU A 42 4.95 1.50 7.02
C LEU A 42 4.10 0.33 7.52
N ALA A 43 4.42 -0.23 8.69
CA ALA A 43 3.64 -1.29 9.32
C ALA A 43 2.28 -0.77 9.84
N ASP A 44 2.28 0.42 10.43
CA ASP A 44 1.08 1.10 10.95
C ASP A 44 0.24 1.73 9.84
N ARG A 45 0.77 1.82 8.61
CA ARG A 45 0.01 2.24 7.44
C ARG A 45 -1.02 1.15 7.20
N SER A 46 -2.20 1.31 7.82
CA SER A 46 -3.38 0.55 7.48
C SER A 46 -3.42 0.55 5.96
N SER A 47 -3.49 -0.64 5.35
CA SER A 47 -3.99 -0.75 3.98
C SER A 47 -5.26 0.05 4.00
N SER A 48 -5.21 1.30 3.52
CA SER A 48 -6.41 2.05 3.27
C SER A 48 -7.03 1.19 2.21
N SER A 49 -7.94 0.32 2.63
CA SER A 49 -8.88 -0.32 1.75
C SER A 49 -9.34 0.84 0.91
N PHE A 50 -8.95 0.82 -0.37
CA PHE A 50 -9.57 1.70 -1.33
C PHE A 50 -11.03 1.28 -1.18
N THR A 51 -11.80 2.07 -0.43
CA THR A 51 -13.22 1.82 -0.23
C THR A 51 -13.78 2.11 -1.60
N ALA A 52 -13.74 1.08 -2.45
CA ALA A 52 -14.38 1.10 -3.73
C ALA A 52 -15.83 1.40 -3.36
N ASN A 53 -16.29 2.57 -3.76
CA ASN A 53 -17.68 2.99 -3.60
C ASN A 53 -18.55 2.14 -4.52
N ILE A 54 -18.50 0.82 -4.36
CA ILE A 54 -19.38 -0.15 -4.98
C ILE A 54 -20.62 -0.12 -4.10
N GLU A 55 -21.37 0.98 -4.20
CA GLU A 55 -22.78 0.91 -3.90
C GLU A 55 -23.35 -0.16 -4.85
N LYS A 56 -24.01 -1.17 -4.26
CA LYS A 56 -24.65 -2.22 -5.06
C LYS A 56 -25.71 -1.53 -5.90
N ASN A 57 -25.46 -1.37 -7.21
CA ASN A 57 -26.44 -0.77 -8.12
C ASN A 57 -27.81 -1.39 -7.85
N PRO A 58 -28.86 -0.61 -7.49
CA PRO A 58 -30.18 -1.15 -7.26
C PRO A 58 -30.66 -1.81 -8.56
N LYS A 59 -30.48 -3.12 -8.65
CA LYS A 59 -30.90 -3.95 -9.78
C LYS A 59 -32.42 -4.06 -9.89
N GLU A 60 -33.17 -3.38 -9.02
CA GLU A 60 -34.63 -3.44 -8.96
C GLU A 60 -35.32 -2.54 -10.00
N GLU A 61 -34.64 -1.53 -10.55
CA GLU A 61 -35.24 -0.65 -11.56
C GLU A 61 -34.65 -0.79 -12.97
N CYS A 62 -34.15 -1.98 -13.33
CA CYS A 62 -33.98 -2.27 -14.74
C CYS A 62 -35.37 -2.49 -15.36
N LYS A 63 -36.01 -1.41 -15.86
CA LYS A 63 -37.16 -1.52 -16.78
C LYS A 63 -36.66 -2.15 -18.07
N VAL A 64 -36.70 -3.48 -18.12
CA VAL A 64 -36.39 -4.24 -19.33
C VAL A 64 -37.50 -3.96 -20.35
N VAL A 65 -37.18 -3.17 -21.37
CA VAL A 65 -38.07 -2.99 -22.52
C VAL A 65 -37.93 -4.24 -23.40
N MET A 66 -38.89 -5.15 -23.32
CA MET A 66 -38.93 -6.28 -24.24
C MET A 66 -39.44 -5.83 -25.62
N THR A 67 -38.70 -6.20 -26.67
CA THR A 67 -39.13 -6.00 -28.05
C THR A 67 -40.32 -6.92 -28.37
N ARG A 68 -41.29 -6.42 -29.15
CA ARG A 68 -42.54 -7.12 -29.50
C ARG A 68 -42.33 -8.52 -30.09
N SER A 69 -41.19 -8.77 -30.75
CA SER A 69 -40.81 -10.09 -31.30
C SER A 69 -40.53 -11.15 -30.22
N LYS A 70 -40.11 -10.75 -29.01
CA LYS A 70 -39.84 -11.66 -27.90
C LYS A 70 -41.08 -12.01 -27.08
N MET A 71 -42.17 -11.24 -27.22
CA MET A 71 -43.45 -11.52 -26.54
C MET A 71 -44.13 -12.77 -27.13
N ALA A 72 -44.01 -12.98 -28.44
CA ALA A 72 -44.62 -14.11 -29.13
C ALA A 72 -43.99 -15.47 -28.76
N ILE A 73 -42.76 -15.46 -28.24
CA ILE A 73 -42.02 -16.69 -27.87
C ILE A 73 -42.48 -17.21 -26.50
N HIS A 74 -42.83 -16.32 -25.55
CA HIS A 74 -43.30 -16.74 -24.22
C HIS A 74 -44.75 -17.23 -24.18
N VAL A 75 -45.60 -16.81 -25.14
CA VAL A 75 -46.97 -17.32 -25.24
C VAL A 75 -46.97 -18.82 -25.56
N ASP A 76 -46.05 -19.25 -26.42
CA ASP A 76 -45.89 -20.65 -26.83
C ASP A 76 -45.38 -21.55 -25.68
N GLU A 77 -44.48 -21.04 -24.83
CA GLU A 77 -44.02 -21.77 -23.62
C GLU A 77 -45.14 -21.92 -22.58
N SER A 78 -45.95 -20.88 -22.35
CA SER A 78 -47.05 -20.95 -21.37
C SER A 78 -48.21 -21.85 -21.81
N GLU A 79 -48.46 -21.99 -23.12
CA GLU A 79 -49.43 -22.96 -23.63
C GLU A 79 -48.89 -24.39 -23.65
N ALA A 80 -47.57 -24.58 -23.76
CA ALA A 80 -46.93 -25.89 -23.70
C ALA A 80 -46.89 -26.47 -22.27
N GLU A 81 -46.73 -25.63 -21.24
CA GLU A 81 -46.79 -26.06 -19.84
C GLU A 81 -48.22 -26.45 -19.41
N MET A 82 -49.25 -25.75 -19.92
CA MET A 82 -50.65 -26.08 -19.61
C MET A 82 -51.11 -27.43 -20.19
N LYS A 83 -50.42 -27.95 -21.22
CA LYS A 83 -50.70 -29.27 -21.83
C LYS A 83 -49.93 -30.43 -21.20
N MET A 84 -49.08 -30.17 -20.22
CA MET A 84 -48.35 -31.21 -19.48
C MET A 84 -49.01 -31.56 -18.14
N GLU A 85 -50.11 -30.91 -17.76
CA GLU A 85 -50.83 -31.13 -16.50
C GLU A 85 -52.29 -31.63 -16.67
N GLU A 86 -52.65 -32.17 -17.85
CA GLU A 86 -53.89 -32.97 -18.05
C GLU A 86 -53.58 -34.45 -18.32
#